data_AF-A0A453CBE9-F1
#
_entry.id   AF-A0A453CBE9-F1
#
_cell.length_a   1.000
_cell.length_b   1.000
_cell.length_c   1.000
_cell.angle_alpha   90.00
_cell.angle_beta   90.00
_cell.angle_gamma   90.00
#
_symmetry.space_group_name_H-M   'P 1'
#
loop_
_entity.id
_entity.type
_entity.pdbx_description
1 polymer ?
#
loop_
_entity_poly.entity_id
_entity_poly.type
_entity_poly.pdbx_seq_one_letter_code
_entity_poly.pdbx_strand_id
1 'polypeptide(L)' 'VLCFDKLYALNGQAFQRLNEALVTLIPKRPDAATLFDYRPISLIHIVAKLFAKVLSLRLAPRLGELVSSNQSAF' A
#
# COMPACT_ATOMS: atom_id res chain seq x y z
N VAL A 1 -17.18 7.39 2.20
CA VAL A 1 -17.33 8.80 2.64
C VAL A 1 -16.93 8.94 4.10
N LEU A 2 -17.63 8.30 5.05
CA LEU A 2 -17.30 8.33 6.49
C LEU A 2 -15.84 8.06 6.89
N CYS A 3 -15.14 7.11 6.25
CA CYS A 3 -13.72 6.86 6.54
C CYS A 3 -12.81 8.01 6.07
N PHE A 4 -13.13 8.67 4.95
CA PHE A 4 -12.39 9.84 4.50
C PHE A 4 -12.67 11.04 5.40
N ASP A 5 -13.90 11.18 5.91
CA ASP A 5 -14.24 12.24 6.88
C ASP A 5 -13.48 12.06 8.19
N LYS A 6 -13.39 10.82 8.69
CA LYS A 6 -12.57 10.50 9.88
C LYS A 6 -11.08 10.74 9.63
N LEU A 7 -10.58 10.45 8.43
CA LEU A 7 -9.18 10.71 8.06
C LEU A 7 -8.92 12.23 7.99
N TYR A 8 -9.82 12.97 7.36
CA TYR A 8 -9.74 14.42 7.21
C TYR A 8 -9.79 15.14 8.57
N ALA A 9 -10.68 14.69 9.46
CA ALA A 9 -10.77 15.20 10.84
C ALA A 9 -9.64 14.73 11.75
N LEU A 10 -8.65 13.96 11.23
CA LEU A 10 -7.57 13.33 12.00
C LEU A 10 -8.07 12.53 13.22
N ASN A 11 -9.30 11.99 13.13
CA ASN A 11 -9.90 11.19 14.18
C ASN A 11 -9.44 9.73 14.07
N GLY A 12 -8.25 9.47 14.61
CA GLY A 12 -7.58 8.17 14.57
C GLY A 12 -8.24 7.08 15.42
N GLN A 13 -9.26 7.39 16.23
CA GLN A 13 -9.91 6.38 17.08
C GLN A 13 -10.49 5.21 16.29
N ALA A 14 -10.91 5.43 15.03
CA ALA A 14 -11.41 4.37 14.16
C ALA A 14 -10.32 3.66 13.34
N PHE A 15 -9.05 4.10 13.43
CA PHE A 15 -7.94 3.64 12.60
C PHE A 15 -6.77 3.05 13.40
N GLN A 16 -7.00 2.70 14.66
CA GLN A 16 -5.96 2.14 15.55
C GLN A 16 -5.25 0.93 14.94
N ARG A 17 -5.98 0.10 14.20
CA ARG A 17 -5.45 -1.11 13.54
C ARG A 17 -5.02 -0.90 12.09
N LEU A 18 -5.18 0.32 11.54
CA LEU A 18 -4.94 0.58 10.12
C LEU A 18 -3.48 0.28 9.70
N ASN A 19 -2.55 0.44 10.64
CA ASN A 19 -1.12 0.15 10.47
C ASN A 19 -0.74 -1.29 10.77
N GLU A 20 -1.69 -2.15 11.18
CA GLU A 20 -1.45 -3.59 11.30
C GLU A 20 -1.46 -4.26 9.92
N ALA A 21 -0.65 -5.32 9.80
CA ALA A 21 -0.61 -6.16 8.62
C ALA A 21 -0.51 -7.62 9.01
N LEU A 22 -1.24 -8.49 8.33
CA LEU A 22 -0.99 -9.92 8.37
C LEU A 22 0.13 -10.23 7.37
N VAL A 23 1.29 -10.63 7.87
CA VAL A 23 2.39 -11.08 7.02
C VAL A 23 2.16 -12.55 6.66
N THR A 24 2.07 -12.84 5.36
CA THR A 24 1.98 -14.21 4.86
C THR A 24 3.02 -14.46 3.77
N LEU A 25 3.36 -15.72 3.53
CA LEU A 25 4.38 -16.13 2.58
C LEU A 25 3.73 -16.62 1.28
N ILE A 26 4.14 -16.04 0.14
CA ILE A 26 3.76 -16.51 -1.19
C ILE A 26 4.96 -17.23 -1.81
N PRO A 27 4.82 -18.48 -2.28
CA PRO A 27 5.91 -19.18 -2.95
C PRO A 27 6.29 -18.48 -4.26
N LYS A 28 7.60 -18.31 -4.51
CA LYS A 28 8.12 -17.75 -5.78
C LYS A 28 8.10 -18.78 -6.90
N ARG A 29 8.14 -20.07 -6.57
CA ARG A 29 8.19 -21.22 -7.48
C ARG A 29 7.43 -22.42 -6.89
N PRO A 30 6.89 -23.34 -7.70
CA PRO A 30 6.09 -24.48 -7.21
C PRO A 30 6.85 -25.44 -6.28
N ASP A 31 8.17 -25.55 -6.44
CA ASP A 31 9.06 -26.45 -5.68
C ASP A 31 9.77 -25.73 -4.52
N ALA A 32 9.09 -24.74 -3.90
CA ALA A 32 9.63 -23.97 -2.80
C ALA A 32 9.96 -24.87 -1.59
N ALA A 33 11.22 -24.86 -1.16
CA ALA A 33 11.73 -25.75 -0.11
C ALA A 33 12.39 -24.99 1.06
N THR A 34 12.90 -23.79 0.79
CA THR A 34 13.60 -22.95 1.77
C THR A 34 12.85 -21.64 2.00
N LEU A 35 13.11 -20.95 3.12
CA LEU A 35 12.50 -19.63 3.38
C LEU A 35 12.80 -18.61 2.28
N PHE A 36 13.95 -18.71 1.62
CA PHE A 36 14.34 -17.83 0.51
C PHE A 36 13.50 -18.03 -0.75
N ASP A 37 12.79 -19.16 -0.86
CA ASP A 37 11.87 -19.45 -1.96
C ASP A 37 10.51 -18.76 -1.79
N TYR A 38 10.27 -18.10 -0.67
CA TYR A 38 9.04 -17.37 -0.41
C TYR A 38 9.27 -15.87 -0.47
N ARG A 39 8.22 -15.16 -0.91
CA ARG A 39 8.12 -13.71 -0.81
C ARG A 39 7.16 -13.38 0.33
N PRO A 40 7.59 -12.65 1.37
CA PRO A 40 6.65 -12.13 2.35
C PRO A 40 5.77 -11.06 1.68
N ILE A 41 4.46 -11.11 1.93
CA ILE A 41 3.51 -10.07 1.57
C ILE A 41 2.76 -9.59 2.81
N SER A 42 2.59 -8.28 2.92
CA SER A 42 1.82 -7.64 3.98
C SER A 42 0.38 -7.45 3.52
N LEU A 43 -0.54 -8.22 4.11
CA LEU A 43 -1.97 -8.03 3.93
C LEU A 43 -2.47 -6.94 4.88
N ILE A 44 -2.50 -5.70 4.38
CA ILE A 44 -3.01 -4.53 5.10
C ILE A 44 -4.52 -4.35 4.91
N HIS A 45 -5.13 -3.56 5.78
CA HIS A 45 -6.53 -3.16 5.67
C HIS A 45 -6.85 -2.48 4.33
N ILE A 46 -8.01 -2.82 3.75
CA ILE A 46 -8.49 -2.25 2.48
C ILE A 46 -8.60 -0.72 2.53
N VAL A 47 -8.93 -0.14 3.68
CA VAL A 47 -9.05 1.32 3.85
C VAL A 47 -7.71 2.02 3.60
N ALA A 48 -6.59 1.47 4.09
CA ALA A 48 -5.25 1.99 3.78
C ALA A 48 -4.95 1.94 2.27
N LYS A 49 -5.33 0.84 1.60
CA LYS A 49 -5.19 0.69 0.15
C LYS A 49 -6.02 1.73 -0.62
N LEU A 50 -7.25 1.99 -0.17
CA LEU A 50 -8.12 3.01 -0.77
C LEU A 50 -7.51 4.40 -0.64
N PHE A 51 -6.98 4.76 0.53
CA PHE A 51 -6.29 6.04 0.72
C PHE A 51 -5.07 6.16 -0.20
N ALA A 52 -4.23 5.13 -0.26
CA ALA A 52 -3.08 5.11 -1.17
C ALA A 52 -3.50 5.27 -2.63
N LYS A 53 -4.57 4.60 -3.07
CA LYS A 53 -5.09 4.72 -4.44
C LYS A 53 -5.63 6.11 -4.77
N VAL A 54 -6.36 6.73 -3.84
CA VAL A 54 -6.87 8.10 -4.04
C VAL A 54 -5.70 9.08 -4.15
N LEU A 55 -4.69 8.94 -3.29
CA LEU A 55 -3.49 9.77 -3.35
C LEU A 55 -2.72 9.55 -4.67
N SER A 56 -2.55 8.30 -5.10
CA SER A 56 -1.86 8.01 -6.36
C SER A 56 -2.59 8.61 -7.57
N LEU A 57 -3.92 8.56 -7.59
CA LEU A 57 -4.73 9.16 -8.66
C LEU A 57 -4.61 10.69 -8.68
N ARG A 58 -4.49 11.33 -7.51
CA ARG A 58 -4.25 12.77 -7.41
C ARG A 58 -2.83 13.16 -7.81
N LEU A 59 -1.85 12.29 -7.54
CA LEU A 59 -0.44 12.54 -7.84
C LEU A 59 -0.10 12.30 -9.31
N ALA A 60 -0.76 11.34 -9.97
CA ALA A 60 -0.43 10.92 -11.34
C ALA A 60 -0.31 12.08 -12.36
N PRO A 61 -1.22 13.08 -12.40
CA PRO A 61 -1.09 14.20 -13.35
C PRO A 61 0.12 15.11 -13.10
N ARG A 62 0.73 15.05 -11.91
CA ARG A 62 1.89 15.86 -11.49
C ARG A 62 3.21 15.12 -11.58
N LEU A 63 3.18 13.82 -11.91
CA LEU A 63 4.36 12.97 -11.81
C LEU A 63 5.48 13.42 -12.76
N GLY A 64 5.14 13.93 -13.94
CA GLY A 64 6.12 14.44 -14.91
C GLY A 64 6.87 15.70 -14.46
N GLU A 65 6.34 16.44 -13.47
CA GLU A 65 7.01 17.59 -12.85
C GLU A 65 7.88 17.17 -11.65
N LEU A 66 7.60 16.00 -11.06
CA LEU A 66 8.21 15.52 -9.81
C LEU A 66 9.30 14.48 -10.03
N VAL A 67 9.30 13.82 -11.18
CA VAL A 67 10.18 12.69 -11.49
C VAL A 67 11.18 13.08 -12.57
N SER A 68 12.42 12.65 -12.40
CA SER A 68 13.50 12.89 -13.35
C SER A 68 13.27 12.13 -14.66
N SER A 69 13.69 12.71 -15.79
CA SER A 69 13.51 12.13 -17.13
C SER A 69 14.21 10.77 -17.33
N ASN A 70 15.22 10.46 -16.52
CA ASN A 70 15.95 9.19 -16.53
C ASN A 70 15.34 8.11 -15.60
N GLN A 71 14.26 8.42 -14.86
CA GLN A 71 13.54 7.44 -14.06
C GLN A 71 12.47 6.75 -14.93
N SER A 72 12.78 5.53 -15.36
CA SER A 72 11.93 4.73 -16.26
C SER A 72 11.10 3.65 -15.56
N ALA A 73 11.34 3.42 -14.26
CA ALA A 73 10.64 2.42 -13.46
C ALA A 73 9.97 3.06 -12.23
N PHE A 74 8.74 2.62 -11.97
CA PHE A 74 7.75 3.16 -11.02
C PHE A 74 7.53 4.68 -11.11
#